data_AF-A0A958FJ05-F1
#
_entry.id   AF-A0A958FJ05-F1
#
_cell.length_a   1.000
_cell.length_b   1.000
_cell.length_c   1.000
_cell.angle_alpha   90.00
_cell.angle_beta   90.00
_cell.angle_gamma   90.00
#
_symmetry.space_group_name_H-M   'P 1'
#
loop_
_entity.id
_entity.type
_entity.pdbx_description
1 polymer ?
#
loop_
_entity_poly.entity_id
_entity_poly.type
_entity_poly.pdbx_seq_one_letter_code
_entity_poly.pdbx_strand_id
1 'polypeptide(L)'
;MNNFFESDHLEVFLNNHPKSIVFAFLALRYVELGDYDKALAIAEPGIRTHPTYALGHYALGLCYYHTQDYTKAKTHLELSVAYDEKNPRAWRLLSEINYKLDLPLMAIDGNLQ
;
A
#
# COMPACT_ATOMS: atom_id res chain seq x y z
N MET A 1 19.69 -20.99 -1.94
CA MET A 1 18.52 -20.56 -2.71
C MET A 1 18.35 -19.09 -2.42
N ASN A 2 18.72 -18.20 -3.36
CA ASN A 2 18.58 -16.77 -3.17
C ASN A 2 17.10 -16.41 -3.23
N ASN A 3 16.58 -15.83 -2.17
CA ASN A 3 15.19 -15.45 -2.09
C ASN A 3 15.02 -14.18 -2.91
N PHE A 4 14.37 -14.28 -4.07
CA PHE A 4 14.14 -13.15 -4.98
C PHE A 4 13.41 -11.97 -4.29
N PHE A 5 12.75 -12.24 -3.16
CA PHE A 5 12.03 -11.26 -2.37
C PHE A 5 12.85 -10.58 -1.26
N GLU A 6 14.18 -10.76 -1.23
CA GLU A 6 15.05 -9.90 -0.45
C GLU A 6 15.03 -8.47 -1.00
N SER A 7 15.12 -7.47 -0.10
CA SER A 7 15.10 -6.05 -0.47
C SER A 7 16.11 -5.71 -1.56
N ASP A 8 17.32 -6.27 -1.46
CA ASP A 8 18.44 -5.95 -2.34
C ASP A 8 18.19 -6.42 -3.78
N HIS A 9 17.61 -7.61 -3.96
CA HIS A 9 17.25 -8.12 -5.29
C HIS A 9 16.12 -7.32 -5.92
N LEU A 10 15.11 -6.96 -5.13
CA LEU A 10 13.98 -6.14 -5.60
C LEU A 10 14.44 -4.72 -5.97
N GLU A 11 15.39 -4.16 -5.23
CA GLU A 11 15.98 -2.85 -5.50
C GLU A 11 16.81 -2.85 -6.79
N VAL A 12 17.69 -3.84 -6.96
CA VAL A 12 18.45 -4.02 -8.22
C VAL A 12 17.51 -4.19 -9.40
N PHE A 13 16.44 -4.99 -9.26
CA PHE A 13 15.46 -5.18 -10.32
C PHE A 13 14.74 -3.87 -10.65
N LEU A 14 14.25 -3.14 -9.64
CA LEU A 14 13.55 -1.88 -9.85
C LEU A 14 14.47 -0.84 -10.49
N ASN A 15 15.74 -0.78 -10.11
CA ASN A 15 16.73 0.13 -10.72
C ASN A 15 16.93 -0.16 -12.22
N ASN A 16 16.95 -1.44 -12.62
CA ASN A 16 17.04 -1.84 -14.02
C ASN A 16 15.69 -1.67 -14.77
N HIS A 17 14.57 -1.66 -14.04
CA HIS A 17 13.23 -1.55 -14.57
C HIS A 17 12.39 -0.51 -13.78
N PRO A 18 12.70 0.80 -13.88
CA PRO A 18 12.16 1.82 -12.98
C PRO A 18 10.65 2.02 -13.08
N LYS A 19 10.03 1.52 -14.14
CA LYS A 19 8.57 1.52 -14.34
C LYS A 19 7.94 0.16 -14.01
N SER A 20 8.63 -0.74 -13.32
CA SER A 20 8.07 -2.03 -12.94
C SER A 20 7.11 -1.88 -11.76
N ILE A 21 6.05 -2.69 -11.74
CA ILE A 21 5.13 -2.82 -10.60
C ILE A 21 5.80 -3.41 -9.35
N VAL A 22 7.05 -3.91 -9.47
CA VAL A 22 7.80 -4.51 -8.36
C VAL A 22 8.00 -3.54 -7.18
N PHE A 23 7.89 -2.23 -7.43
CA PHE A 23 7.99 -1.20 -6.40
C PHE A 23 7.08 -1.49 -5.19
N ALA A 24 5.89 -2.08 -5.42
CA ALA A 24 4.94 -2.37 -4.35
C ALA A 24 5.49 -3.45 -3.41
N PHE A 25 6.14 -4.48 -3.96
CA PHE A 25 6.78 -5.52 -3.16
C PHE A 25 7.99 -4.98 -2.41
N LEU A 26 8.81 -4.15 -3.04
CA LEU A 26 9.95 -3.52 -2.38
C LEU A 26 9.51 -2.59 -1.24
N ALA A 27 8.48 -1.77 -1.46
CA ALA A 27 7.91 -0.92 -0.43
C ALA A 27 7.37 -1.74 0.75
N LEU A 28 6.65 -2.84 0.48
CA LEU A 28 6.19 -3.75 1.54
C LEU A 28 7.34 -4.37 2.33
N ARG A 29 8.45 -4.74 1.65
CA ARG A 29 9.66 -5.21 2.33
C ARG A 29 10.27 -4.14 3.22
N TYR A 30 10.36 -2.90 2.75
CA TYR A 30 10.85 -1.80 3.59
C TYR A 30 9.95 -1.53 4.79
N VAL A 31 8.62 -1.65 4.64
CA VAL A 31 7.70 -1.59 5.79
C VAL A 31 7.96 -2.73 6.79
N GLU A 32 8.14 -3.96 6.31
CA GLU A 32 8.45 -5.12 7.18
C GLU A 32 9.76 -4.93 7.95
N LEU A 33 10.73 -4.23 7.37
CA LEU A 33 12.01 -3.87 7.98
C LEU A 33 11.93 -2.64 8.91
N GLY A 34 10.82 -1.91 8.90
CA GLY A 34 10.65 -0.66 9.66
C GLY A 34 11.21 0.60 8.96
N ASP A 35 11.75 0.47 7.75
CA ASP A 35 12.33 1.55 6.96
C ASP A 35 11.23 2.32 6.19
N TYR A 36 10.34 3.01 6.92
CA TYR A 36 9.17 3.66 6.31
C TYR A 36 9.51 4.79 5.32
N ASP A 37 10.60 5.53 5.58
CA ASP A 37 11.06 6.60 4.68
C ASP A 37 11.44 6.06 3.30
N LYS A 38 12.18 4.93 3.26
CA LYS A 38 12.50 4.25 2.00
C LYS A 38 11.26 3.67 1.35
N ALA A 39 10.35 3.10 2.14
CA ALA A 39 9.11 2.55 1.61
C ALA A 39 8.29 3.63 0.89
N LEU A 40 8.14 4.83 1.47
CA LEU A 40 7.48 5.98 0.84
C LEU A 40 8.23 6.44 -0.41
N ALA A 41 9.55 6.58 -0.34
CA ALA A 41 10.38 7.03 -1.47
C ALA A 41 10.26 6.12 -2.70
N ILE A 42 9.96 4.82 -2.50
CA ILE A 42 9.71 3.85 -3.58
C ILE A 42 8.23 3.81 -3.99
N ALA A 43 7.31 3.83 -3.02
CA ALA A 43 5.88 3.65 -3.27
C ALA A 43 5.24 4.84 -4.00
N GLU A 44 5.57 6.07 -3.62
CA GLU A 44 5.00 7.28 -4.22
C GLU A 44 5.29 7.41 -5.73
N PRO A 45 6.55 7.32 -6.23
CA PRO A 45 6.81 7.35 -7.67
C PRO A 45 6.24 6.15 -8.41
N GLY A 46 6.22 4.98 -7.77
CA GLY A 46 5.63 3.77 -8.33
C GLY A 46 4.14 3.95 -8.62
N ILE A 47 3.39 4.51 -7.67
CA ILE A 47 1.96 4.80 -7.83
C ILE A 47 1.70 5.89 -8.87
N ARG A 48 2.57 6.91 -8.98
CA ARG A 48 2.45 7.89 -10.07
C ARG A 48 2.59 7.24 -11.45
N THR A 49 3.38 6.16 -11.55
CA THR A 49 3.57 5.40 -12.79
C THR A 49 2.45 4.40 -13.04
N HIS A 50 1.90 3.82 -11.97
CA HIS A 50 0.86 2.79 -11.99
C HIS A 50 -0.35 3.18 -11.12
N PRO A 51 -1.14 4.17 -11.55
CA PRO A 51 -2.17 4.79 -10.70
C PRO A 51 -3.40 3.90 -10.45
N THR A 52 -3.50 2.75 -11.10
CA THR A 52 -4.61 1.78 -10.90
C THR A 52 -4.14 0.49 -10.23
N TYR A 53 -2.88 0.43 -9.79
CA TYR A 53 -2.32 -0.80 -9.25
C TYR A 53 -2.73 -0.98 -7.78
N ALA A 54 -3.70 -1.86 -7.55
CA ALA A 54 -4.29 -2.11 -6.23
C ALA A 54 -3.24 -2.43 -5.15
N LEU A 55 -2.28 -3.34 -5.43
CA LEU A 55 -1.24 -3.68 -4.45
C LEU A 55 -0.30 -2.50 -4.15
N GLY A 56 -0.01 -1.66 -5.14
CA GLY A 56 0.77 -0.45 -4.93
C GLY A 56 0.05 0.56 -4.06
N HIS A 57 -1.27 0.69 -4.22
CA HIS A 57 -2.10 1.52 -3.34
C HIS A 57 -2.16 0.97 -1.92
N TYR A 58 -2.27 -0.35 -1.76
CA TYR A 58 -2.16 -1.00 -0.45
C TYR A 58 -0.79 -0.74 0.19
N ALA A 59 0.30 -0.90 -0.57
CA ALA A 59 1.66 -0.67 -0.07
C ALA A 59 1.84 0.79 0.39
N LEU A 60 1.43 1.77 -0.41
CA LEU A 60 1.51 3.18 -0.06
C LEU A 60 0.61 3.54 1.13
N GLY A 61 -0.60 2.99 1.19
CA GLY A 61 -1.50 3.15 2.33
C GLY A 61 -0.92 2.59 3.62
N LEU A 62 -0.25 1.44 3.56
CA LEU A 62 0.45 0.85 4.69
C LEU A 62 1.65 1.72 5.13
N CYS A 63 2.41 2.29 4.18
CA CYS A 63 3.49 3.23 4.50
C CYS A 63 2.97 4.43 5.31
N TYR A 64 1.92 5.09 4.82
CA TYR A 64 1.32 6.24 5.51
C TYR A 64 0.71 5.87 6.86
N TYR A 65 0.13 4.67 6.99
CA TYR A 65 -0.37 4.18 8.26
C TYR A 65 0.75 4.09 9.31
N HIS A 66 1.92 3.55 8.94
CA HIS A 66 3.06 3.45 9.85
C HIS A 66 3.72 4.80 10.17
N THR A 67 3.67 5.76 9.25
CA THR A 67 4.08 7.16 9.51
C THR A 67 2.97 8.02 10.11
N GLN A 68 1.85 7.41 10.54
CA GLN A 68 0.71 8.05 11.21
C GLN A 68 -0.05 9.11 10.38
N ASP A 69 0.16 9.16 9.07
CA ASP A 69 -0.67 9.97 8.15
C ASP A 69 -1.92 9.18 7.78
N TYR A 70 -2.82 9.02 8.76
CA TYR A 70 -4.02 8.19 8.63
C TYR A 70 -4.98 8.68 7.53
N THR A 71 -5.00 9.99 7.24
CA THR A 71 -5.82 10.54 6.17
C THR A 71 -5.35 10.05 4.80
N LYS A 72 -4.05 10.15 4.49
CA LYS A 72 -3.52 9.61 3.22
C LYS A 72 -3.57 8.09 3.18
N ALA A 73 -3.33 7.43 4.31
CA ALA A 73 -3.46 5.98 4.42
C ALA A 73 -4.87 5.52 4.00
N LYS A 74 -5.91 6.17 4.54
CA LYS A 74 -7.31 5.90 4.17
C LYS A 74 -7.53 6.08 2.67
N THR A 75 -7.15 7.22 2.10
CA THR A 75 -7.33 7.49 0.66
C THR A 75 -6.73 6.40 -0.22
N HIS A 76 -5.50 5.97 0.06
CA HIS A 76 -4.86 4.93 -0.75
C HIS A 76 -5.44 3.55 -0.51
N LEU A 77 -5.88 3.22 0.70
CA LEU A 77 -6.52 1.94 0.95
C LEU A 77 -7.92 1.86 0.34
N GLU A 78 -8.67 2.97 0.30
CA GLU A 78 -9.95 3.07 -0.43
C GLU A 78 -9.75 2.81 -1.93
N LEU A 79 -8.70 3.38 -2.52
CA LEU A 79 -8.33 3.08 -3.90
C LEU A 79 -7.90 1.62 -4.07
N SER A 80 -7.15 1.05 -3.12
CA SER A 80 -6.77 -0.35 -3.18
C SER A 80 -7.98 -1.27 -3.23
N VAL A 81 -9.00 -1.06 -2.39
CA VAL A 81 -10.20 -1.90 -2.38
C VAL A 81 -11.13 -1.62 -3.55
N ALA A 82 -11.12 -0.40 -4.09
CA ALA A 82 -11.86 -0.06 -5.31
C ALA A 82 -11.29 -0.78 -6.56
N TYR A 83 -9.97 -0.96 -6.62
CA TYR A 83 -9.32 -1.68 -7.73
C TYR A 83 -9.22 -3.20 -7.51
N ASP A 84 -9.16 -3.65 -6.25
CA ASP A 84 -9.20 -5.06 -5.88
C ASP A 84 -9.92 -5.25 -4.53
N GLU A 85 -11.22 -5.51 -4.61
CA GLU A 85 -12.10 -5.72 -3.45
C GLU A 85 -11.73 -6.98 -2.64
N LYS A 86 -10.92 -7.89 -3.20
CA LYS A 86 -10.60 -9.19 -2.61
C LYS A 86 -9.36 -9.16 -1.71
N ASN A 87 -8.82 -7.98 -1.42
CA ASN A 87 -7.69 -7.83 -0.49
C ASN A 87 -8.18 -7.66 0.97
N PRO A 88 -8.28 -8.74 1.79
CA PRO A 88 -8.75 -8.64 3.17
C PRO A 88 -7.82 -7.81 4.07
N ARG A 89 -6.54 -7.67 3.70
CA ARG A 89 -5.59 -6.86 4.47
C ARG A 89 -5.89 -5.37 4.32
N ALA A 90 -6.30 -4.94 3.12
CA ALA A 90 -6.70 -3.56 2.87
C ALA A 90 -7.96 -3.20 3.67
N TRP A 91 -8.98 -4.06 3.63
CA TRP A 91 -10.21 -3.87 4.42
C TRP A 91 -9.96 -3.82 5.93
N ARG A 92 -9.11 -4.70 6.45
CA ARG A 92 -8.74 -4.70 7.87
C ARG A 92 -8.09 -3.38 8.28
N LEU A 93 -7.16 -2.87 7.46
CA LEU A 93 -6.45 -1.63 7.76
C LEU A 93 -7.35 -0.40 7.63
N LEU A 94 -8.26 -0.37 6.66
CA LEU A 94 -9.29 0.68 6.55
C LEU A 94 -10.17 0.75 7.79
N SER A 95 -10.65 -0.41 8.27
CA SER A 95 -11.47 -0.49 9.47
C SER A 95 -10.72 0.11 10.66
N GLU A 96 -9.46 -0.27 10.86
CA GLU A 96 -8.62 0.25 11.92
C GLU A 96 -8.39 1.78 11.83
N ILE A 97 -8.16 2.30 10.63
CA ILE A 97 -7.99 3.75 10.41
C ILE A 97 -9.28 4.51 10.71
N ASN A 98 -10.44 3.99 10.32
CA ASN A 98 -11.73 4.63 10.62
C ASN A 98 -11.95 4.75 12.13
N TYR A 99 -11.64 3.71 12.90
CA TYR A 99 -11.66 3.78 14.36
C TYR A 99 -10.70 4.85 14.92
N LYS A 100 -9.48 4.97 14.38
CA LYS A 100 -8.48 5.95 14.84
C LYS A 100 -8.86 7.39 14.52
N LEU A 101 -9.56 7.62 13.41
CA LEU A 101 -9.98 8.95 12.96
C LEU A 101 -11.31 9.41 13.58
N ASP A 102 -11.88 8.63 14.52
CA ASP A 102 -13.23 8.84 15.06
C ASP A 102 -14.30 9.01 13.97
N LEU A 103 -14.04 8.40 12.81
CA LEU A 103 -15.01 8.33 11.74
C LEU A 103 -15.90 7.12 12.06
N PRO A 104 -17.20 7.32 12.35
CA PRO A 104 -18.10 6.18 12.45
C PRO A 104 -17.95 5.38 11.16
N LEU A 105 -17.81 4.05 11.29
CA LEU A 105 -17.89 3.12 10.16
C LEU A 105 -19.02 3.63 9.28
N MET A 106 -18.69 4.19 8.10
CA MET A 106 -19.73 4.53 7.14
C MET A 106 -20.44 3.21 6.96
N ALA A 107 -21.70 3.19 7.41
CA ALA A 107 -22.55 2.03 7.35
C ALA A 107 -22.37 1.48 5.94
N ILE A 108 -21.84 0.26 5.86
CA ILE A 108 -21.77 -0.47 4.61
C ILE A 108 -23.24 -0.80 4.35
N ASP A 109 -23.97 0.19 3.86
CA ASP A 109 -25.35 0.02 3.48
C ASP A 109 -25.28 -0.97 2.33
N GLY A 110 -25.82 -2.16 2.61
CA GLY A 110 -25.75 -3.33 1.76
C GLY A 110 -26.56 -3.13 0.50
N ASN A 111 -26.07 -2.30 -0.41
CA ASN A 111 -26.55 -2.19 -1.78
C ASN A 111 -25.42 -2.57 -2.74
N LEU A 112 -25.02 -3.84 -2.64
CA LEU A 112 -24.81 -4.63 -3.85
C LEU A 112 -26.21 -5.03 -4.33
N GLN A 113 -26.76 -4.27 -5.26
CA GLN A 113 -27.82 -4.75 -6.16
C GLN A 113 -27.19 -5.49 -7.34
#